data_AF-A0A975WA24-F1
#
_entry.id   AF-A0A975WA24-F1
#
_cell.length_a   1.000
_cell.length_b   1.000
_cell.length_c   1.000
_cell.angle_alpha   90.00
_cell.angle_beta   90.00
_cell.angle_gamma   90.00
#
_symmetry.space_group_name_H-M   'P 1'
#
loop_
_entity.id
_entity.type
_entity.pdbx_description
1 polymer ?
#
loop_
_entity_poly.entity_id
_entity_poly.type
_entity_poly.pdbx_seq_one_letter_code
_entity_poly.pdbx_strand_id
1 'polypeptide(L)'
;MEMRHVADLHKVAEARFERDAADLRQSLAAEARLTAALDAIAASQARRSEALTGDLAVAFAQTGAALWQTWAEARRRELLMALANQRAVTEAIKLRARASFGRTSALAALTDQTREDIREDAARRETERLVELEMHRRWMKTPGD
;
A
#
# COMPACT_ATOMS: atom_id res chain seq x y z
N MET A 1 -3.67 -29.65 -2.30
CA MET A 1 -3.07 -28.61 -3.15
C MET A 1 -1.56 -28.73 -3.00
N GLU A 2 -0.79 -28.88 -4.09
CA GLU A 2 0.66 -29.08 -3.99
C GLU A 2 1.35 -27.81 -3.46
N MET A 3 2.30 -27.93 -2.51
CA MET A 3 3.04 -26.80 -1.91
C MET A 3 3.65 -25.85 -2.96
N ARG A 4 4.10 -26.42 -4.09
CA ARG A 4 4.60 -25.67 -5.24
C ARG A 4 3.56 -24.69 -5.80
N HIS A 5 2.30 -25.11 -5.86
CA HIS A 5 1.20 -24.29 -6.36
C HIS A 5 0.88 -23.11 -5.43
N VAL A 6 0.91 -23.32 -4.11
CA VAL A 6 0.70 -22.24 -3.12
C VAL A 6 1.84 -21.21 -3.18
N ALA A 7 3.08 -21.68 -3.30
CA ALA A 7 4.24 -20.81 -3.43
C ALA A 7 4.23 -19.98 -4.74
N ASP A 8 3.79 -20.57 -5.85
CA ASP A 8 3.65 -19.85 -7.13
C ASP A 8 2.52 -18.81 -7.06
N LEU A 9 1.38 -19.15 -6.43
CA LEU A 9 0.31 -18.19 -6.17
C LEU A 9 0.77 -17.03 -5.27
N HIS A 10 1.57 -17.33 -4.24
CA HIS A 10 2.11 -16.31 -3.35
C HIS A 10 2.97 -15.29 -4.12
N LYS A 11 3.88 -15.75 -4.98
CA LYS A 11 4.71 -14.87 -5.83
C LYS A 11 3.88 -13.97 -6.75
N VAL A 12 2.82 -14.53 -7.36
CA VAL A 12 1.91 -13.75 -8.21
C VAL A 12 1.17 -12.69 -7.39
N ALA A 13 0.76 -13.02 -6.18
CA ALA A 13 0.10 -12.08 -5.27
C ALA A 13 1.05 -10.97 -4.81
N GLU A 14 2.32 -11.29 -4.48
CA GLU A 14 3.37 -10.31 -4.16
C GLU A 14 3.58 -9.33 -5.33
N ALA A 15 3.82 -9.83 -6.54
CA ALA A 15 4.00 -8.97 -7.72
C ALA A 15 2.78 -8.07 -7.97
N ARG A 16 1.57 -8.59 -7.72
CA ARG A 16 0.35 -7.78 -7.83
C ARG A 16 0.27 -6.70 -6.75
N PHE A 17 0.62 -7.04 -5.51
CA PHE A 17 0.66 -6.08 -4.41
C PHE A 17 1.67 -4.96 -4.67
N GLU A 18 2.87 -5.29 -5.15
CA GLU A 18 3.90 -4.30 -5.48
C GLU A 18 3.41 -3.29 -6.53
N ARG A 19 2.72 -3.78 -7.56
CA ARG A 19 2.09 -2.93 -8.58
C ARG A 19 1.02 -2.02 -7.97
N ASP A 20 0.08 -2.59 -7.23
CA ASP A 20 -1.02 -1.80 -6.64
C ASP A 20 -0.48 -0.78 -5.60
N ALA A 21 0.62 -1.10 -4.90
CA ALA A 21 1.32 -0.19 -4.00
C ALA A 21 2.08 0.93 -4.76
N ALA A 22 2.63 0.65 -5.93
CA ALA A 22 3.22 1.66 -6.80
C ALA A 22 2.17 2.63 -7.34
N ASP A 23 1.03 2.11 -7.79
CA ASP A 23 -0.11 2.92 -8.22
C ASP A 23 -0.61 3.84 -7.08
N LEU A 24 -0.68 3.31 -5.84
CA LEU A 24 -1.04 4.10 -4.67
C LEU A 24 -0.04 5.23 -4.40
N ARG A 25 1.27 4.95 -4.45
CA ARG A 25 2.32 5.96 -4.28
C ARG A 25 2.19 7.08 -5.32
N GLN A 26 1.94 6.72 -6.57
CA GLN A 26 1.73 7.69 -7.65
C GLN A 26 0.48 8.55 -7.41
N SER A 27 -0.63 7.94 -6.97
CA SER A 27 -1.88 8.66 -6.69
C SER A 27 -1.71 9.66 -5.53
N LEU A 28 -1.03 9.26 -4.46
CA LEU A 28 -0.71 10.13 -3.33
C LEU A 28 0.22 11.28 -3.74
N ALA A 29 1.20 11.04 -4.61
CA ALA A 29 2.06 12.09 -5.14
C ALA A 29 1.27 13.10 -6.02
N ALA A 30 0.24 12.65 -6.73
CA ALA A 30 -0.65 13.55 -7.46
C ALA A 30 -1.51 14.42 -6.51
N GLU A 31 -2.05 13.84 -5.42
CA GLU A 31 -2.72 14.63 -4.37
C GLU A 31 -1.80 15.67 -3.74
N ALA A 32 -0.56 15.28 -3.39
CA ALA A 32 0.41 16.18 -2.79
C ALA A 32 0.73 17.37 -3.71
N ARG A 33 0.84 17.14 -5.02
CA ARG A 33 1.03 18.21 -6.01
C ARG A 33 -0.15 19.18 -6.08
N LEU A 34 -1.39 18.68 -6.00
CA LEU A 34 -2.59 19.52 -5.98
C LEU A 34 -2.68 20.36 -4.70
N THR A 35 -2.38 19.75 -3.55
CA THR A 35 -2.33 20.46 -2.26
C THR A 35 -1.25 21.54 -2.29
N ALA A 36 -0.03 21.22 -2.75
CA ALA A 36 1.04 22.21 -2.86
C ALA A 36 0.68 23.38 -3.79
N ALA A 37 -0.06 23.12 -4.87
CA ALA A 37 -0.55 24.19 -5.76
C ALA A 37 -1.59 25.09 -5.07
N LEU A 38 -2.47 24.53 -4.24
CA LEU A 38 -3.41 25.30 -3.41
C LEU A 38 -2.66 26.17 -2.39
N ASP A 39 -1.68 25.60 -1.70
CA ASP A 39 -0.85 26.30 -0.72
C ASP A 39 -0.07 27.45 -1.36
N ALA A 40 0.43 27.25 -2.58
CA ALA A 40 1.12 28.29 -3.33
C ALA A 40 0.20 29.49 -3.67
N ILE A 41 -1.07 29.24 -4.00
CA ILE A 41 -2.06 30.30 -4.22
C ILE A 41 -2.34 31.05 -2.92
N ALA A 42 -2.56 30.33 -1.82
CA ALA A 42 -2.78 30.93 -0.51
C ALA A 42 -1.59 31.80 -0.06
N ALA A 43 -0.35 31.30 -0.22
CA ALA A 43 0.85 32.06 0.09
C ALA A 43 1.02 33.30 -0.83
N SER A 44 0.67 33.18 -2.11
CA SER A 44 0.67 34.33 -3.02
C SER A 44 -0.36 35.38 -2.62
N GLN A 45 -1.51 34.99 -2.08
CA GLN A 45 -2.53 35.91 -1.60
C GLN A 45 -2.05 36.70 -0.38
N ALA A 46 -1.47 36.01 0.60
CA ALA A 46 -0.93 36.62 1.83
C ALA A 46 0.16 37.67 1.52
N ARG A 47 1.13 37.33 0.66
CA ARG A 47 2.19 38.28 0.25
C ARG A 47 1.64 39.53 -0.44
N ARG A 48 0.56 39.40 -1.21
CA ARG A 48 -0.05 40.54 -1.91
C ARG A 48 -0.86 41.42 -0.97
N SER A 49 -1.54 40.85 0.03
CA SER A 49 -2.21 41.66 1.06
C SER A 49 -1.23 42.49 1.87
N GLU A 50 -0.03 41.97 2.16
CA GLU A 50 1.01 42.70 2.89
C GLU A 50 1.60 43.87 2.07
N ALA A 51 1.78 43.66 0.75
CA ALA A 51 2.38 44.65 -0.14
C ALA A 51 1.48 45.86 -0.48
N LEU A 52 0.18 45.83 -0.16
CA LEU A 52 -0.81 46.86 -0.53
C LEU A 52 -0.90 48.05 0.46
N THR A 53 0.16 48.33 1.21
CA THR A 53 0.17 49.31 2.32
C THR A 53 0.67 50.73 1.95
N GLY A 54 0.66 51.14 0.65
CA GLY A 54 1.13 52.48 0.22
C GLY A 54 0.24 53.21 -0.81
N ASP A 55 -0.06 54.50 -0.54
CA ASP A 55 -1.17 55.31 -1.09
C ASP A 55 -1.30 55.49 -2.62
N LEU A 56 -0.21 55.67 -3.38
CA LEU A 56 -0.29 55.99 -4.83
C LEU A 56 -0.35 54.75 -5.74
N ALA A 57 0.04 53.57 -5.22
CA ALA A 57 -0.10 52.30 -5.92
C ALA A 57 -1.53 51.76 -5.84
N VAL A 58 -2.33 52.21 -4.86
CA VAL A 58 -3.62 51.62 -4.47
C VAL A 58 -4.64 51.66 -5.62
N ALA A 59 -4.76 52.75 -6.38
CA ALA A 59 -5.80 52.87 -7.42
C ALA A 59 -5.52 52.02 -8.68
N PHE A 60 -4.27 51.97 -9.16
CA PHE A 60 -3.88 51.13 -10.31
C PHE A 60 -3.74 49.66 -9.90
N ALA A 61 -3.29 49.40 -8.67
CA ALA A 61 -3.26 48.07 -8.07
C ALA A 61 -4.66 47.54 -7.76
N GLN A 62 -5.68 48.37 -7.54
CA GLN A 62 -7.05 47.90 -7.26
C GLN A 62 -7.64 47.10 -8.43
N THR A 63 -7.50 47.57 -9.67
CA THR A 63 -7.95 46.82 -10.86
C THR A 63 -7.13 45.54 -11.10
N GLY A 64 -5.80 45.62 -10.99
CA GLY A 64 -4.92 44.45 -11.13
C GLY A 64 -5.11 43.42 -10.01
N ALA A 65 -5.36 43.87 -8.79
CA ALA A 65 -5.67 43.04 -7.64
C ALA A 65 -7.04 42.37 -7.80
N ALA A 66 -8.08 43.09 -8.24
CA ALA A 66 -9.40 42.51 -8.49
C ALA A 66 -9.34 41.42 -9.57
N LEU A 67 -8.63 41.65 -10.67
CA LEU A 67 -8.41 40.64 -11.73
C LEU A 67 -7.65 39.42 -11.19
N TRP A 68 -6.59 39.65 -10.43
CA TRP A 68 -5.84 38.55 -9.84
C TRP A 68 -6.65 37.76 -8.80
N GLN A 69 -7.44 38.42 -7.95
CA GLN A 69 -8.31 37.75 -6.98
C GLN A 69 -9.35 36.88 -7.69
N THR A 70 -9.96 37.40 -8.75
CA THR A 70 -10.92 36.65 -9.57
C THR A 70 -10.28 35.42 -10.21
N TRP A 71 -9.08 35.59 -10.78
CA TRP A 71 -8.28 34.49 -11.33
C TRP A 71 -7.90 33.47 -10.26
N ALA A 72 -7.39 33.92 -9.10
CA ALA A 72 -6.95 33.07 -8.01
C ALA A 72 -8.11 32.25 -7.45
N GLU A 73 -9.29 32.85 -7.30
CA GLU A 73 -10.50 32.17 -6.83
C GLU A 73 -11.03 31.16 -7.85
N ALA A 74 -11.02 31.49 -9.15
CA ALA A 74 -11.35 30.53 -10.21
C ALA A 74 -10.38 29.35 -10.18
N ARG A 75 -9.07 29.63 -10.12
CA ARG A 75 -8.03 28.59 -10.09
C ARG A 75 -8.08 27.74 -8.83
N ARG A 76 -8.37 28.34 -7.67
CA ARG A 76 -8.56 27.63 -6.40
C ARG A 76 -9.74 26.66 -6.48
N ARG A 77 -10.87 27.08 -7.05
CA ARG A 77 -12.04 26.22 -7.25
C ARG A 77 -11.73 25.05 -8.19
N GLU A 78 -11.04 25.30 -9.30
CA GLU A 78 -10.57 24.24 -10.21
C GLU A 78 -9.69 23.22 -9.49
N LEU A 79 -8.69 23.69 -8.73
CA LEU A 79 -7.78 22.82 -7.98
C LEU A 79 -8.49 22.04 -6.87
N LEU A 80 -9.48 22.64 -6.19
CA LEU A 80 -10.29 21.94 -5.20
C LEU A 80 -11.15 20.84 -5.82
N MET A 81 -11.76 21.09 -6.98
CA MET A 81 -12.49 20.07 -7.72
C MET A 81 -11.56 18.95 -8.20
N ALA A 82 -10.39 19.30 -8.74
CA ALA A 82 -9.37 18.33 -9.13
C ALA A 82 -8.89 17.49 -7.94
N LEU A 83 -8.69 18.11 -6.77
CA LEU A 83 -8.29 17.42 -5.54
C LEU A 83 -9.39 16.49 -5.03
N ALA A 84 -10.66 16.92 -5.06
CA ALA A 84 -11.78 16.07 -4.68
C ALA A 84 -11.89 14.83 -5.59
N ASN A 85 -11.79 15.02 -6.90
CA ASN A 85 -11.78 13.93 -7.87
C ASN A 85 -10.58 12.99 -7.65
N GLN A 86 -9.39 13.56 -7.43
CA GLN A 86 -8.17 12.79 -7.19
C GLN A 86 -8.28 11.96 -5.91
N ARG A 87 -8.84 12.52 -4.83
CA ARG A 87 -9.09 11.77 -3.59
C ARG A 87 -10.05 10.60 -3.80
N ALA A 88 -11.11 10.78 -4.58
CA ALA A 88 -12.01 9.68 -4.91
C ALA A 88 -11.28 8.55 -5.66
N VAL A 89 -10.39 8.89 -6.60
CA VAL A 89 -9.53 7.93 -7.30
C VAL A 89 -8.57 7.23 -6.33
N THR A 90 -7.91 7.97 -5.44
CA THR A 90 -6.99 7.40 -4.46
C THR A 90 -7.70 6.44 -3.50
N GLU A 91 -8.91 6.74 -3.05
CA GLU A 91 -9.67 5.83 -2.18
C GLU A 91 -9.95 4.49 -2.88
N ALA A 92 -10.32 4.53 -4.16
CA ALA A 92 -10.48 3.30 -4.94
C ALA A 92 -9.15 2.52 -5.07
N ILE A 93 -8.02 3.22 -5.23
CA ILE A 93 -6.68 2.60 -5.29
C ILE A 93 -6.28 2.01 -3.93
N LYS A 94 -6.53 2.70 -2.81
CA LYS A 94 -6.28 2.21 -1.45
C LYS A 94 -7.01 0.91 -1.18
N LEU A 95 -8.29 0.83 -1.56
CA LEU A 95 -9.08 -0.40 -1.43
C LEU A 95 -8.47 -1.57 -2.21
N ARG A 96 -8.02 -1.33 -3.45
CA ARG A 96 -7.34 -2.35 -4.25
C ARG A 96 -6.01 -2.80 -3.62
N ALA A 97 -5.17 -1.85 -3.20
CA ALA A 97 -3.90 -2.15 -2.56
C ALA A 97 -4.09 -2.96 -1.26
N ARG A 98 -5.11 -2.62 -0.45
CA ARG A 98 -5.49 -3.36 0.75
C ARG A 98 -5.94 -4.79 0.43
N ALA A 99 -6.76 -4.97 -0.61
CA ALA A 99 -7.19 -6.30 -1.02
C ALA A 99 -6.02 -7.17 -1.54
N SER A 100 -5.08 -6.57 -2.27
CA SER A 100 -3.87 -7.26 -2.72
C SER A 100 -2.95 -7.63 -1.57
N PHE A 101 -2.72 -6.72 -0.63
CA PHE A 101 -1.99 -7.00 0.61
C PHE A 101 -2.61 -8.16 1.38
N GLY A 102 -3.94 -8.15 1.58
CA GLY A 102 -4.65 -9.21 2.28
C GLY A 102 -4.48 -10.58 1.61
N ARG A 103 -4.52 -10.63 0.28
CA ARG A 103 -4.26 -11.87 -0.48
C ARG A 103 -2.82 -12.36 -0.32
N THR A 104 -1.84 -11.47 -0.40
CA THR A 104 -0.43 -11.81 -0.17
C THR A 104 -0.23 -12.35 1.25
N SER A 105 -0.77 -11.68 2.26
CA SER A 105 -0.66 -12.11 3.66
C SER A 105 -1.34 -13.47 3.91
N ALA A 106 -2.51 -13.72 3.31
CA ALA A 106 -3.19 -15.02 3.41
C ALA A 106 -2.37 -16.14 2.76
N LEU A 107 -1.78 -15.90 1.59
CA LEU A 107 -0.95 -16.89 0.89
C LEU A 107 0.38 -17.14 1.61
N ALA A 108 0.96 -16.11 2.24
CA ALA A 108 2.13 -16.26 3.10
C ALA A 108 1.82 -17.20 4.29
N ALA A 109 0.70 -16.94 5.00
CA ALA A 109 0.27 -17.77 6.12
C ALA A 109 0.00 -19.23 5.70
N LEU A 110 -0.65 -19.45 4.56
CA LEU A 110 -0.88 -20.79 4.01
C LEU A 110 0.43 -21.50 3.64
N THR A 111 1.39 -20.76 3.08
CA THR A 111 2.72 -21.30 2.75
C THR A 111 3.46 -21.74 4.00
N ASP A 112 3.42 -20.94 5.06
CA ASP A 112 4.07 -21.26 6.33
C ASP A 112 3.40 -22.43 7.04
N GLN A 113 2.05 -22.48 7.06
CA GLN A 113 1.31 -23.63 7.60
C GLN A 113 1.67 -24.92 6.86
N THR A 114 1.68 -24.89 5.53
CA THR A 114 2.00 -26.08 4.72
C THR A 114 3.42 -26.59 5.00
N ARG A 115 4.38 -25.66 5.22
CA ARG A 115 5.75 -26.03 5.59
C ARG A 115 5.81 -26.69 6.96
N GLU A 116 5.04 -26.20 7.91
CA GLU A 116 5.00 -26.77 9.25
C GLU A 116 4.37 -28.17 9.23
N ASP A 117 3.25 -28.35 8.55
CA ASP A 117 2.60 -29.66 8.40
C ASP A 117 3.57 -30.70 7.80
N ILE A 118 4.36 -30.31 6.79
CA ILE A 118 5.39 -31.18 6.19
C ILE A 118 6.48 -31.54 7.19
N ARG A 119 6.91 -30.60 8.05
CA ARG A 119 7.92 -30.86 9.08
C ARG A 119 7.39 -31.81 10.14
N GLU A 120 6.18 -31.58 10.62
CA GLU A 120 5.53 -32.44 11.61
C GLU A 120 5.34 -33.86 11.07
N ASP A 121 4.91 -34.00 9.81
CA ASP A 121 4.80 -35.30 9.14
C ASP A 121 6.14 -36.03 9.02
N ALA A 122 7.21 -35.30 8.68
CA ALA A 122 8.55 -35.88 8.60
C ALA A 122 9.05 -36.35 9.98
N ALA A 123 8.84 -35.55 11.03
CA ALA A 123 9.21 -35.89 12.40
C ALA A 123 8.44 -37.11 12.92
N ARG A 124 7.14 -37.18 12.61
CA ARG A 124 6.28 -38.32 12.96
C ARG A 124 6.77 -39.62 12.32
N ARG A 125 7.03 -39.60 11.00
CA ARG A 125 7.54 -40.77 10.26
C ARG A 125 8.90 -41.24 10.78
N GLU A 126 9.77 -40.32 11.15
CA GLU A 126 11.06 -40.67 11.74
C GLU A 126 10.88 -41.33 13.12
N THR A 127 9.98 -40.81 13.94
CA THR A 127 9.66 -41.40 15.25
C THR A 127 9.08 -42.81 15.10
N GLU A 128 8.15 -43.02 14.17
CA GLU A 128 7.58 -44.34 13.84
C GLU A 128 8.67 -45.34 13.42
N ARG A 129 9.60 -44.92 12.54
CA ARG A 129 10.74 -45.76 12.13
C ARG A 129 11.64 -46.14 13.29
N LEU A 130 11.95 -45.19 14.17
CA LEU A 130 12.79 -45.46 15.35
C LEU A 130 12.13 -46.48 16.28
N VAL A 131 10.80 -46.38 16.47
CA VAL A 131 10.03 -47.34 17.25
C VAL A 131 10.04 -48.73 16.59
N GLU A 132 9.82 -48.81 15.28
CA GLU A 132 9.90 -50.08 14.54
C GLU A 132 11.27 -50.76 14.65
N LEU A 133 12.34 -49.98 14.47
CA LEU A 133 13.72 -50.47 14.62
C LEU A 133 14.01 -50.97 16.04
N GLU A 134 13.52 -50.25 17.05
CA GLU A 134 13.65 -50.64 18.45
C GLU A 134 12.87 -51.93 18.77
N MET A 135 11.64 -52.05 18.26
CA MET A 135 10.86 -53.28 18.37
C MET A 135 11.56 -54.46 17.72
N HIS A 136 12.08 -54.28 16.50
CA HIS A 136 12.80 -55.34 15.79
C HIS A 136 14.08 -55.77 16.53
N ARG A 137 14.83 -54.80 17.08
CA ARG A 137 15.99 -55.06 17.93
C ARG A 137 15.63 -55.85 19.19
N ARG A 138 14.49 -55.55 19.81
CA ARG A 138 13.99 -56.26 21.00
C ARG A 138 13.58 -57.69 20.67
N TRP A 139 12.89 -57.91 19.56
CA TRP A 139 12.51 -59.25 19.07
C TRP A 139 13.72 -60.12 18.74
N MET A 140 14.78 -59.57 18.14
CA MET A 140 16.02 -60.31 17.89
C MET A 140 16.82 -60.65 19.17
N LYS A 141 16.54 -59.99 20.30
CA LYS A 141 17.20 -60.23 21.59
C LYS A 141 16.46 -61.21 22.50
N THR A 142 15.23 -61.59 22.18
CA THR A 142 14.54 -62.71 22.83
C THR A 142 14.88 -64.00 22.09
N PRO A 143 15.73 -64.89 22.66
CA PRO A 143 15.90 -66.23 22.10
C PRO A 143 14.56 -66.95 22.23
N GLY A 144 14.14 -67.66 21.19
CA GLY A 144 13.02 -68.61 21.32
C GLY A 144 13.37 -69.65 22.39
N ASP A 145 12.46 -69.84 23.34
CA ASP A 145 12.42 -71.01 24.22
C ASP A 145 12.28 -72.31 23.40
#